data_AF-A0A7Y0Q4L7-F1
#
_entry.id   AF-A0A7Y0Q4L7-F1
#
_cell.length_a   1.000
_cell.length_b   1.000
_cell.length_c   1.000
_cell.angle_alpha   90.00
_cell.angle_beta   90.00
_cell.angle_gamma   90.00
#
_symmetry.space_group_name_H-M   'P 1'
#
loop_
_entity.id
_entity.type
_entity.pdbx_description
1 polymer ?
#
loop_
_entity_poly.entity_id
_entity_poly.type
_entity_poly.pdbx_seq_one_letter_code
_entity_poly.pdbx_strand_id
1 'polypeptide(L)' 'MNIKSQNAALRRKAATINGLIALGATMIGVTVASPIPAFWRGLMTGVWIAGTVGLIGGQVFLQRAHRWR' A
#
# COMPACT_ATOMS: atom_id res chain seq x y z
N MET A 1 -14.01 17.36 -21.24
CA MET A 1 -13.53 16.72 -20.00
C MET A 1 -12.03 17.04 -19.87
N ASN A 2 -11.63 17.78 -18.83
CA ASN A 2 -10.36 18.51 -18.79
C ASN A 2 -9.21 17.61 -18.27
N ILE A 3 -8.21 17.35 -19.12
CA ILE A 3 -7.06 16.44 -18.88
C ILE A 3 -6.31 16.77 -17.57
N LYS A 4 -6.33 18.05 -17.16
CA LYS A 4 -5.75 18.51 -15.88
C LYS A 4 -6.45 17.92 -14.64
N SER A 5 -7.77 17.72 -14.70
CA SER A 5 -8.56 17.15 -13.59
C SER A 5 -8.32 15.64 -13.43
N GLN A 6 -8.16 14.91 -14.53
CA GLN A 6 -7.83 13.47 -14.48
C GLN A 6 -6.44 13.22 -13.87
N ASN A 7 -5.46 14.06 -14.21
CA ASN A 7 -4.11 13.97 -13.63
C ASN A 7 -4.10 14.29 -12.12
N ALA A 8 -4.92 15.24 -11.67
CA ALA A 8 -5.06 15.54 -10.24
C ALA A 8 -5.73 14.39 -9.47
N ALA A 9 -6.76 13.76 -10.04
CA ALA A 9 -7.44 12.62 -9.44
C ALA A 9 -6.54 11.37 -9.35
N LEU A 10 -5.77 11.08 -10.41
CA LEU A 10 -4.79 10.00 -10.44
C LEU A 10 -3.64 10.24 -9.45
N ARG A 11 -3.14 11.48 -9.34
CA ARG A 11 -2.12 11.86 -8.35
C ARG A 11 -2.63 11.72 -6.92
N ARG A 12 -3.87 12.12 -6.63
CA ARG A 12 -4.49 11.91 -5.31
C ARG A 12 -4.61 10.43 -4.99
N LYS A 13 -5.10 9.60 -5.94
CA LYS A 13 -5.16 8.14 -5.77
C LYS A 13 -3.78 7.53 -5.50
N ALA A 14 -2.76 7.94 -6.24
CA ALA A 14 -1.39 7.47 -6.02
C ALA A 14 -0.84 7.90 -4.65
N ALA A 15 -1.10 9.14 -4.23
CA ALA A 15 -0.70 9.64 -2.92
C ALA A 15 -1.40 8.90 -1.76
N THR A 16 -2.70 8.60 -1.88
CA THR A 16 -3.44 7.83 -0.88
C THR A 16 -2.88 6.41 -0.73
N ILE A 17 -2.54 5.75 -1.84
CA ILE A 17 -1.98 4.39 -1.77
C ILE A 17 -0.55 4.40 -1.23
N ASN A 18 0.27 5.39 -1.61
CA ASN A 18 1.59 5.56 -1.01
C ASN A 18 1.49 5.84 0.51
N GLY A 19 0.49 6.59 0.95
CA GLY A 19 0.19 6.79 2.36
C GLY A 19 -0.20 5.49 3.08
N LEU A 20 -1.02 4.65 2.44
CA LEU A 20 -1.38 3.32 2.97
C LEU A 20 -0.17 2.37 3.04
N ILE A 21 0.73 2.42 2.06
CA ILE A 21 1.99 1.66 2.07
C ILE A 21 2.90 2.13 3.21
N ALA A 22 3.05 3.44 3.39
CA ALA A 22 3.84 4.01 4.49
C ALA A 22 3.24 3.64 5.85
N LEU A 23 1.91 3.61 5.97
CA LEU A 23 1.21 3.18 7.17
C LEU A 23 1.42 1.68 7.44
N GLY A 24 1.36 0.84 6.41
CA GLY A 24 1.70 -0.58 6.49
C GLY A 24 3.15 -0.81 6.95
N ALA A 25 4.10 -0.07 6.39
CA ALA A 25 5.51 -0.12 6.81
C ALA A 25 5.71 0.30 8.27
N THR A 26 5.00 1.35 8.72
CA THR A 26 5.04 1.80 10.11
C THR A 26 4.44 0.76 11.05
N MET A 27 3.30 0.16 10.67
CA MET A 27 2.65 -0.91 11.44
C MET A 27 3.54 -2.16 11.53
N ILE A 28 4.26 -2.51 10.46
CA ILE A 28 5.28 -3.57 10.50
C ILE A 28 6.34 -3.24 11.55
N GLY A 29 6.90 -2.02 11.51
CA GLY A 29 7.91 -1.58 12.47
C GLY A 29 7.42 -1.61 13.92
N VAL A 30 6.20 -1.11 14.18
CA VAL A 30 5.57 -1.14 15.51
C VAL A 30 5.34 -2.57 15.98
N THR A 31 4.87 -3.45 15.09
CA THR A 31 4.64 -4.87 15.42
C THR A 31 5.96 -5.54 15.80
N VAL A 32 7.04 -5.28 15.06
CA VAL A 32 8.38 -5.84 15.31
C VAL A 32 8.96 -5.32 16.63
N ALA A 33 8.75 -4.04 16.95
CA ALA A 33 9.25 -3.39 18.16
C ALA A 33 8.41 -3.67 19.41
N SER A 34 7.18 -4.15 19.26
CA SER A 34 6.27 -4.39 20.38
C SER A 34 6.63 -5.67 21.15
N PRO A 35 6.48 -5.68 22.49
CA PRO A 35 6.73 -6.85 23.34
C PRO A 35 5.56 -7.85 23.26
N ILE A 36 5.29 -8.37 22.06
CA ILE A 36 4.28 -9.40 21.77
C ILE A 36 4.99 -10.74 21.54
N PRO A 37 4.37 -11.89 21.85
CA PRO A 37 4.98 -13.20 21.63
C PRO A 37 5.38 -13.38 20.15
N ALA A 38 6.54 -14.01 19.92
CA ALA A 38 7.17 -14.09 18.60
C ALA A 38 6.26 -14.68 17.50
N PHE A 39 5.39 -15.63 17.87
CA PHE A 39 4.37 -16.19 16.97
C PHE A 39 3.40 -15.12 16.46
N TRP A 40 2.79 -14.35 17.38
CA TRP A 40 1.86 -13.27 17.05
C TRP A 40 2.53 -12.14 16.28
N ARG A 41 3.79 -11.87 16.61
CA ARG A 41 4.63 -10.91 15.90
C ARG A 41 4.81 -11.31 14.43
N GLY A 42 5.22 -12.55 14.17
CA GLY A 42 5.39 -13.06 12.81
C GLY A 42 4.09 -13.06 12.01
N LEU A 43 2.98 -13.45 12.64
CA LEU A 43 1.66 -13.48 11.99
C LEU A 43 1.19 -12.07 11.61
N MET A 44 1.26 -11.10 12.55
CA MET A 44 0.86 -9.73 12.27
C MET A 44 1.78 -9.06 11.25
N THR A 45 3.10 -9.23 11.35
CA THR A 45 4.05 -8.72 10.37
C THR A 45 3.76 -9.32 8.98
N GLY A 46 3.46 -10.62 8.90
CA GLY A 46 3.08 -11.28 7.65
C GLY A 46 1.81 -10.70 7.03
N VAL A 47 0.76 -10.45 7.82
CA VAL A 47 -0.48 -9.82 7.35
C VAL A 47 -0.22 -8.41 6.80
N TRP A 48 0.56 -7.59 7.51
CA TRP A 48 0.89 -6.24 7.06
C TRP A 48 1.76 -6.24 5.80
N ILE A 49 2.73 -7.14 5.69
CA ILE A 49 3.56 -7.30 4.50
C ILE A 49 2.69 -7.74 3.32
N ALA A 50 1.86 -8.78 3.49
CA ALA A 50 0.98 -9.27 2.44
C ALA A 50 0.00 -8.19 1.96
N GLY A 51 -0.58 -7.42 2.88
CA GLY A 51 -1.45 -6.29 2.56
C GLY A 51 -0.71 -5.18 1.78
N THR A 52 0.51 -4.85 2.19
CA THR A 52 1.33 -3.82 1.54
C THR A 52 1.76 -4.25 0.14
N VAL A 53 2.22 -5.49 -0.03
CA VAL A 53 2.58 -6.08 -1.33
C VAL A 53 1.36 -6.16 -2.24
N GLY A 54 0.19 -6.53 -1.71
CA GLY A 54 -1.07 -6.54 -2.46
C GLY A 54 -1.48 -5.16 -2.96
N LEU A 55 -1.30 -4.10 -2.16
CA LEU A 55 -1.56 -2.72 -2.58
C LEU A 55 -0.60 -2.25 -3.68
N ILE A 56 0.69 -2.57 -3.56
CA ILE A 56 1.70 -2.26 -4.59
C ILE A 56 1.38 -3.03 -5.88
N GLY A 57 1.11 -4.33 -5.79
CA GLY A 57 0.74 -5.17 -6.93
C GLY A 57 -0.54 -4.68 -7.61
N GLY A 58 -1.56 -4.31 -6.83
CA GLY A 58 -2.80 -3.72 -7.32
C GLY A 58 -2.59 -2.39 -8.02
N GLN A 59 -1.71 -1.52 -7.50
CA GLN A 59 -1.32 -0.29 -8.21
C GLN A 59 -0.66 -0.56 -9.54
N VAL A 60 0.32 -1.47 -9.56
CA VAL A 60 1.04 -1.82 -10.80
C VAL A 60 0.06 -2.43 -11.81
N PHE A 61 -0.84 -3.30 -11.36
CA PHE A 61 -1.87 -3.90 -12.21
C PHE A 61 -2.82 -2.85 -12.78
N LEU A 62 -3.34 -1.94 -11.96
CA LEU A 62 -4.22 -0.85 -12.40
C LEU A 62 -3.49 0.11 -13.36
N GLN A 63 -2.23 0.46 -13.08
CA GLN A 63 -1.41 1.26 -13.97
C GLN A 63 -1.20 0.55 -15.32
N ARG A 64 -0.94 -0.76 -15.31
CA ARG A 64 -0.77 -1.55 -16.53
C ARG A 64 -2.08 -1.67 -17.30
N ALA A 65 -3.20 -1.93 -16.63
CA ALA A 65 -4.53 -1.96 -17.25
C ALA A 65 -4.92 -0.62 -17.89
N HIS A 66 -4.59 0.51 -17.24
CA HIS A 66 -4.82 1.84 -17.80
C HIS A 66 -3.86 2.21 -18.93
N ARG A 67 -2.67 1.62 -19.01
CA ARG A 67 -1.68 1.85 -20.07
C ARG A 67 -2.00 1.10 -21.37
N TRP A 68 -2.89 0.10 -21.31
CA TRP A 68 -3.31 -0.73 -22.43
C TRP A 68 -4.69 -0.33 -23.01
N ARG A 69 -5.26 0.79 -22.55
CA ARG A 69 -6.42 1.46 -23.15
C ARG A 69 -5.98 2.80 -23.74
#